data_AF-A0A7L9WQP6-F1
#
_entry.id   AF-A0A7L9WQP6-F1
#
_cell.length_a   1.000
_cell.length_b   1.000
_cell.length_c   1.000
_cell.angle_alpha   90.00
_cell.angle_beta   90.00
_cell.angle_gamma   90.00
#
_symmetry.space_group_name_H-M   'P 1'
#
loop_
_entity.id
_entity.type
_entity.pdbx_description
1 polymer ?
#
loop_
_entity_poly.entity_id
_entity_poly.type
_entity_poly.pdbx_seq_one_letter_code
_entity_poly.pdbx_strand_id
1 'polypeptide(L)'
;MTAQLELFPATLRLTRIDPGQNTRRFYRVALQPDLFGGCTLIQESGRIGQAGRVRAETFANEGVAVDALIDLRRQKARRGYQV
;
A
#
# COMPACT_ATOMS: atom_id res chain seq x y z
N MET A 1 12.11 -18.01 -11.52
CA MET A 1 11.00 -17.17 -12.00
C MET A 1 10.86 -15.99 -11.04
N THR A 2 11.81 -15.06 -11.09
CA THR A 2 12.00 -14.03 -10.04
C THR A 2 12.05 -12.64 -10.69
N ALA A 3 11.10 -12.35 -11.57
CA ALA A 3 11.14 -11.14 -12.40
C ALA A 3 10.00 -10.15 -12.12
N GLN A 4 9.03 -10.47 -11.27
CA GLN A 4 7.89 -9.58 -10.99
C GLN A 4 8.07 -8.67 -9.76
N LEU A 5 8.98 -8.99 -8.84
CA LEU A 5 9.32 -8.13 -7.69
C LEU A 5 10.14 -6.88 -8.06
N GLU A 6 10.70 -6.82 -9.27
CA GLU A 6 11.60 -5.73 -9.72
C GLU A 6 10.86 -4.59 -10.43
N LEU A 7 9.64 -4.81 -10.93
CA LEU A 7 8.90 -3.85 -11.77
C LEU A 7 7.84 -3.04 -11.01
N PHE A 8 7.37 -3.53 -9.86
CA PHE A 8 6.53 -2.79 -8.93
C PHE A 8 7.25 -2.73 -7.60
N PRO A 9 7.36 -1.56 -6.93
CA PRO A 9 7.98 -1.57 -5.63
C PRO A 9 7.10 -2.43 -4.73
N ALA A 10 7.69 -3.52 -4.20
CA ALA A 10 7.06 -4.39 -3.21
C ALA A 10 6.56 -3.61 -1.97
N THR A 11 6.90 -2.33 -1.88
CA THR A 11 6.37 -1.37 -0.92
C THR A 11 6.08 -0.01 -1.56
N LEU A 12 4.87 0.52 -1.35
CA LEU A 12 4.44 1.86 -1.72
C LEU A 12 4.23 2.70 -0.46
N ARG A 13 4.89 3.86 -0.38
CA ARG A 13 4.60 4.86 0.64
C ARG A 13 3.78 5.99 0.01
N LEU A 14 2.78 6.46 0.72
CA LEU A 14 1.96 7.60 0.35
C LEU A 14 1.84 8.55 1.55
N THR A 15 1.83 9.85 1.30
CA THR A 15 1.61 10.86 2.33
C THR A 15 0.58 11.88 1.88
N ARG A 16 -0.16 12.42 2.84
CA ARG A 16 -1.03 13.58 2.65
C ARG A 16 -0.76 14.58 3.75
N ILE A 17 -0.25 15.74 3.37
CA ILE A 17 0.05 16.85 4.27
C ILE A 17 -0.71 18.07 3.76
N ASP A 18 -1.67 18.54 4.56
CA ASP A 18 -2.47 19.73 4.29
C ASP A 18 -2.59 20.51 5.61
N PRO A 19 -1.80 21.59 5.79
CA PRO A 19 -1.83 22.42 6.98
C PRO A 19 -3.18 23.11 7.21
N GLY A 20 -3.88 23.51 6.14
CA GLY A 20 -5.17 24.19 6.22
C GLY A 20 -6.28 23.31 6.80
N GLN A 21 -6.14 21.99 6.70
CA GLN A 21 -7.07 21.01 7.25
C GLN A 21 -6.48 20.19 8.42
N ASN A 22 -5.38 20.65 9.04
CA ASN A 22 -4.63 19.92 10.09
C ASN A 22 -4.44 18.42 9.73
N THR A 23 -4.16 18.14 8.47
CA THR A 23 -4.03 16.78 7.95
C THR A 23 -2.55 16.46 7.77
N ARG A 24 -2.09 15.42 8.45
CA ARG A 24 -0.72 14.92 8.32
C ARG A 24 -0.75 13.40 8.46
N ARG A 25 -1.05 12.71 7.37
CA ARG A 25 -1.30 11.26 7.34
C ARG A 25 -0.32 10.53 6.43
N PHE A 26 -0.08 9.27 6.74
CA PHE A 26 0.66 8.36 5.89
C PHE A 26 -0.15 7.11 5.56
N TYR A 27 0.24 6.49 4.45
CA TYR A 27 -0.13 5.16 4.06
C TYR A 27 1.16 4.43 3.66
N ARG A 28 1.39 3.22 4.17
CA ARG A 28 2.42 2.31 3.67
C ARG A 28 1.72 1.06 3.22
N VAL A 29 2.06 0.58 2.04
CA VAL A 29 1.48 -0.62 1.46
C VAL A 29 2.62 -1.53 1.07
N ALA A 30 2.53 -2.82 1.35
CA ALA A 30 3.50 -3.80 0.91
C ALA A 30 2.81 -5.04 0.36
N LEU A 31 3.42 -5.67 -0.64
CA LEU A 31 3.04 -6.99 -1.13
C LEU A 31 3.97 -8.02 -0.51
N GLN A 32 3.39 -9.04 0.10
CA GLN A 32 4.11 -10.14 0.72
C GLN A 32 3.64 -11.45 0.10
N PRO A 33 4.42 -12.05 -0.82
CA PRO A 33 4.15 -13.40 -1.32
C PRO A 33 4.12 -14.43 -0.19
N ASP A 34 3.29 -15.45 -0.33
CA ASP A 34 3.28 -16.60 0.57
C ASP A 34 3.96 -17.83 -0.06
N LEU A 35 4.09 -18.91 0.73
CA LEU A 35 4.75 -20.14 0.31
C LEU A 35 3.95 -20.99 -0.68
N PHE A 36 2.67 -20.66 -0.90
CA PHE A 36 1.72 -21.46 -1.67
C PHE A 36 1.29 -20.76 -2.97
N GLY A 37 2.00 -19.70 -3.37
CA GLY A 37 1.73 -18.95 -4.60
C GLY A 37 0.68 -17.85 -4.46
N GLY A 38 0.15 -17.63 -3.25
CA GLY A 38 -0.68 -16.49 -2.93
C GLY A 38 0.14 -15.25 -2.56
N CYS A 39 -0.55 -14.15 -2.25
CA CYS A 39 0.08 -12.90 -1.88
C CYS A 39 -0.80 -12.08 -0.94
N THR A 40 -0.19 -11.47 0.08
CA THR A 40 -0.86 -10.62 1.05
C THR A 40 -0.49 -9.16 0.85
N LEU A 41 -1.50 -8.31 0.69
CA LEU A 41 -1.38 -6.86 0.69
C LEU A 41 -1.46 -6.34 2.13
N ILE A 42 -0.35 -5.84 2.65
CA ILE A 42 -0.26 -5.25 3.99
C ILE A 42 -0.37 -3.73 3.85
N GLN A 43 -1.28 -3.12 4.60
CA GLN A 43 -1.56 -1.68 4.59
C GLN A 43 -1.42 -1.12 6.00
N GLU A 44 -0.44 -0.26 6.22
CA GLU A 44 -0.31 0.55 7.44
C GLU A 44 -0.83 1.97 7.15
N SER A 45 -1.67 2.52 8.03
CA SER A 45 -2.19 3.88 7.89
C SER A 45 -2.23 4.61 9.22
N GLY A 46 -1.90 5.89 9.22
CA GLY A 46 -1.83 6.65 10.48
C GLY A 46 -1.56 8.13 10.29
N ARG A 47 -1.42 8.84 11.41
CA ARG A 47 -0.86 10.20 11.42
C ARG A 47 0.67 10.10 11.42
N ILE A 48 1.34 10.99 10.71
CA ILE A 48 2.81 11.01 10.69
C ILE A 48 3.32 11.32 12.10
N GLY A 49 4.27 10.51 12.59
CA GLY A 49 4.82 10.60 13.94
C GLY A 49 4.01 9.85 15.01
N GLN A 50 3.04 9.03 14.61
CA GLN A 50 2.23 8.19 15.50
C GLN A 50 2.20 6.75 14.98
N ALA A 51 1.89 5.80 15.86
CA ALA A 51 1.65 4.41 15.47
C ALA A 51 0.47 4.33 14.48
N GLY A 52 0.63 3.53 13.43
CA GLY A 52 -0.40 3.28 12.43
C GLY A 52 -1.31 2.10 12.80
N ARG A 53 -2.45 2.03 12.12
CA ARG A 53 -3.28 0.82 12.04
C ARG A 53 -2.85 -0.01 10.85
N VAL A 54 -2.58 -1.29 11.09
CA VAL A 54 -2.27 -2.27 10.06
C VAL A 54 -3.52 -3.04 9.65
N ARG A 55 -3.68 -3.29 8.36
CA ARG A 55 -4.65 -4.21 7.78
C ARG A 55 -3.93 -5.09 6.77
N ALA A 56 -4.22 -6.38 6.78
CA ALA A 56 -3.74 -7.33 5.79
C ALA A 56 -4.92 -7.90 4.99
N GLU A 57 -4.71 -8.13 3.70
CA GLU A 57 -5.68 -8.76 2.81
C GLU A 57 -4.95 -9.75 1.92
N THR A 58 -5.39 -11.01 1.93
CA THR A 58 -4.73 -12.12 1.22
C THR A 58 -5.46 -12.44 -0.07
N PHE A 59 -4.69 -12.67 -1.13
CA PHE A 59 -5.16 -12.98 -2.47
C PHE A 59 -4.56 -14.30 -2.94
N ALA A 60 -5.30 -14.99 -3.81
CA ALA A 60 -4.93 -16.31 -4.30
C ALA A 60 -3.67 -16.31 -5.20
N ASN A 61 -3.29 -15.17 -5.76
CA ASN A 61 -2.05 -15.01 -6.52
C ASN A 61 -1.55 -13.56 -6.48
N GLU A 62 -0.28 -13.38 -6.83
CA GLU A 62 0.41 -12.08 -6.86
C GLU A 62 -0.26 -11.08 -7.83
N GLY A 63 -0.73 -11.53 -8.99
CA GLY A 63 -1.36 -10.64 -9.99
C GLY A 63 -2.57 -9.91 -9.42
N VAL A 64 -3.47 -10.63 -8.74
CA VAL A 64 -4.65 -10.04 -8.10
C VAL A 64 -4.26 -9.07 -6.98
N ALA A 65 -3.20 -9.38 -6.22
CA ALA A 65 -2.70 -8.49 -5.18
C ALA A 65 -2.09 -7.19 -5.76
N VAL A 66 -1.39 -7.28 -6.90
CA VAL A 66 -0.86 -6.13 -7.64
C VAL A 66 -2.00 -5.26 -8.17
N ASP A 67 -3.06 -5.83 -8.72
CA ASP A 67 -4.24 -5.08 -9.17
C ASP A 67 -4.89 -4.31 -7.99
N ALA A 68 -5.04 -4.97 -6.84
CA ALA A 68 -5.54 -4.35 -5.62
C ALA A 68 -4.64 -3.19 -5.13
N LEU A 69 -3.31 -3.35 -5.21
CA LEU A 69 -2.35 -2.29 -4.90
C LEU A 69 -2.51 -1.08 -5.84
N ILE A 70 -2.65 -1.31 -7.14
CA ILE A 70 -2.81 -0.27 -8.15
C ILE A 70 -4.11 0.51 -7.91
N ASP A 71 -5.22 -0.18 -7.64
CA ASP A 71 -6.51 0.45 -7.39
C ASP A 71 -6.52 1.22 -6.07
N LEU A 72 -5.89 0.69 -5.02
CA LEU A 72 -5.67 1.40 -3.77
C LEU A 72 -4.86 2.69 -4.02
N ARG A 73 -3.76 2.61 -4.78
CA ARG A 73 -2.94 3.79 -5.13
C ARG A 73 -3.78 4.85 -5.84
N ARG A 74 -4.55 4.47 -6.86
CA ARG A 74 -5.45 5.38 -7.60
C ARG A 74 -6.48 6.01 -6.68
N GLN A 75 -7.10 5.22 -5.80
CA GLN A 75 -8.09 5.71 -4.84
C GLN A 75 -7.49 6.73 -3.87
N LYS A 76 -6.28 6.49 -3.35
CA LYS A 76 -5.59 7.42 -2.44
C LYS A 76 -5.09 8.67 -3.16
N ALA A 77 -4.60 8.55 -4.39
CA ALA A 77 -4.21 9.69 -5.21
C ALA A 77 -5.37 10.68 -5.41
N ARG A 78 -6.58 10.18 -5.70
CA ARG A 78 -7.81 11.00 -5.78
C ARG A 78 -8.16 11.71 -4.46
N ARG A 79 -7.66 11.23 -3.32
CA ARG A 79 -7.83 11.83 -2.00
C ARG A 79 -6.68 12.79 -1.62
N GLY A 80 -5.80 13.13 -2.57
CA GLY A 80 -4.67 14.03 -2.37
C GLY A 80 -3.46 13.38 -1.68
N TYR A 81 -3.38 12.05 -1.67
CA TYR A 81 -2.16 11.37 -1.24
C TYR A 81 -1.16 11.34 -2.39
N GLN A 82 0.11 11.58 -2.08
CA GLN A 82 1.23 11.60 -3.01
C GLN A 82 2.27 10.56 -2.59
N VAL A 83 3.02 10.02 -3.54
CA VAL A 83 4.12 9.06 -3.29
C VAL A 83 5.25 9.78 -2.57
#